data_AF-H5TF78-F1
#
_entry.id   AF-H5TF78-F1
#
_cell.length_a   1.000
_cell.length_b   1.000
_cell.length_c   1.000
_cell.angle_alpha   90.00
_cell.angle_beta   90.00
_cell.angle_gamma   90.00
#
_symmetry.space_group_name_H-M   'P 1'
#
loop_
_entity.id
_entity.type
_entity.pdbx_description
1 polymer ?
#
loop_
_entity_poly.entity_id
_entity_poly.type
_entity_poly.pdbx_seq_one_letter_code
_entity_poly.pdbx_strand_id
1 'polypeptide(L)'
;MNGSYRAAQHLKMLQVTEFVQAHIHKAINDEVQDAEQTGRQINELAGQTNLMEVAINWQAVLFERGSPPRRYDENIGAEADFEPRFFKFQVTLRLTLNKRAQSFTYTELAWFKQLKVAQS
;
A
#
# COMPACT_ATOMS: atom_id res chain seq x y z
N MET A 1 36.64 10.78 10.93
CA MET A 1 35.78 11.32 9.85
C MET A 1 34.62 10.41 9.42
N ASN A 2 34.48 9.16 9.92
CA ASN A 2 33.44 8.23 9.44
C ASN A 2 32.01 8.49 9.95
N GLY A 3 31.82 9.24 11.04
CA GLY A 3 30.47 9.51 11.58
C GLY A 3 29.62 10.40 10.69
N SER A 4 30.19 11.49 10.17
CA SER A 4 29.49 12.48 9.35
C SER A 4 28.99 11.89 8.02
N TYR A 5 29.83 11.12 7.33
CA TYR A 5 29.44 10.44 6.09
C TYR A 5 28.29 9.46 6.31
N ARG A 6 28.31 8.74 7.43
CA ARG A 6 27.27 7.78 7.78
C ARG A 6 25.95 8.47 8.11
N ALA A 7 25.98 9.62 8.79
CA ALA A 7 24.80 10.41 9.09
C ALA A 7 24.19 11.00 7.81
N ALA A 8 25.03 11.54 6.90
CA ALA A 8 24.58 12.11 5.63
C ALA A 8 23.86 11.07 4.74
N GLN A 9 24.40 9.85 4.62
CA GLN A 9 23.73 8.78 3.87
C GLN A 9 22.38 8.38 4.48
N HIS A 10 22.29 8.35 5.80
CA HIS A 10 21.03 8.04 6.49
C HIS A 10 19.99 9.13 6.26
N LEU A 11 20.37 10.40 6.40
CA LEU A 11 19.50 11.55 6.10
C LEU A 11 19.00 11.52 4.65
N LYS A 12 19.88 11.21 3.69
CA LYS A 12 19.51 11.09 2.27
C LYS A 12 18.47 9.99 2.04
N MET A 13 18.60 8.84 2.72
CA MET A 13 17.61 7.77 2.66
C MET A 13 16.28 8.16 3.33
N LEU A 14 16.29 8.91 4.43
CA LEU A 14 15.07 9.39 5.08
C LEU A 14 14.35 10.47 4.26
N GLN A 15 15.07 11.33 3.55
CA GLN A 15 14.46 12.37 2.72
C GLN A 15 13.58 11.80 1.58
N VAL A 16 13.87 10.58 1.12
CA VAL A 16 13.09 9.95 0.06
C VAL A 16 11.91 9.13 0.57
N THR A 17 11.82 8.81 1.87
CA THR A 17 10.79 7.88 2.36
C THR A 17 9.37 8.39 2.15
N GLU A 18 9.11 9.68 2.36
CA GLU A 18 7.76 10.24 2.20
C GLU A 18 7.28 10.17 0.74
N PHE A 19 8.14 10.55 -0.21
CA PHE A 19 7.84 10.47 -1.64
C PHE A 19 7.61 9.02 -2.09
N VAL A 20 8.42 8.11 -1.58
CA VAL A 20 8.30 6.67 -1.88
C VAL A 20 7.02 6.10 -1.30
N GLN A 21 6.65 6.47 -0.07
CA GLN A 21 5.38 6.04 0.53
C GLN A 21 4.19 6.53 -0.28
N ALA A 22 4.16 7.80 -0.69
CA ALA A 22 3.09 8.33 -1.54
C ALA A 22 2.99 7.61 -2.90
N HIS A 23 4.14 7.27 -3.50
CA HIS A 23 4.19 6.49 -4.72
C HIS A 23 3.64 5.07 -4.53
N ILE A 24 4.05 4.38 -3.46
CA ILE A 24 3.57 3.04 -3.11
C ILE A 24 2.06 3.07 -2.86
N HIS A 25 1.58 4.06 -2.08
CA HIS A 25 0.17 4.24 -1.79
C HIS A 25 -0.67 4.39 -3.08
N LYS A 26 -0.21 5.23 -4.02
CA LYS A 26 -0.87 5.37 -5.32
C LYS A 26 -0.86 4.05 -6.10
N ALA A 27 0.28 3.37 -6.19
CA ALA A 27 0.41 2.12 -6.93
C ALA A 27 -0.54 1.03 -6.39
N ILE A 28 -0.60 0.87 -5.06
CA ILE A 28 -1.52 -0.09 -4.42
C ILE A 28 -2.98 0.29 -4.69
N ASN A 29 -3.35 1.57 -4.60
CA ASN A 29 -4.73 1.98 -4.84
C ASN A 29 -5.18 1.78 -6.29
N ASP A 30 -4.33 2.13 -7.26
CA ASP A 30 -4.60 1.94 -8.69
C ASP A 30 -4.83 0.45 -8.99
N GLU A 31 -3.95 -0.40 -8.46
CA GLU A 31 -4.04 -1.84 -8.60
C GLU A 31 -5.31 -2.44 -7.95
N VAL A 32 -5.67 -1.98 -6.75
CA VAL A 32 -6.93 -2.37 -6.09
C VAL A 32 -8.15 -1.97 -6.91
N GLN A 33 -8.13 -0.81 -7.57
CA GLN A 33 -9.23 -0.44 -8.46
C GLN A 33 -9.30 -1.38 -9.67
N ASP A 34 -8.17 -1.63 -10.32
CA ASP A 34 -8.09 -2.49 -11.51
C ASP A 34 -8.54 -3.92 -11.21
N ALA A 35 -8.03 -4.51 -10.12
CA ALA A 35 -8.33 -5.89 -9.76
C ALA A 35 -9.81 -6.10 -9.43
N GLU A 36 -10.44 -5.16 -8.73
CA GLU A 36 -11.86 -5.24 -8.39
C GLU A 36 -12.78 -4.96 -9.59
N GLN A 37 -12.29 -4.24 -10.60
CA GLN A 37 -12.99 -4.08 -11.89
C GLN A 37 -12.87 -5.31 -12.78
N THR A 38 -11.72 -5.99 -12.75
CA THR A 38 -11.43 -7.14 -13.62
C THR A 38 -11.72 -8.50 -12.96
N GLY A 39 -12.06 -8.52 -11.67
CA GLY A 39 -12.28 -9.74 -10.89
C GLY A 39 -10.98 -10.50 -10.56
N ARG A 40 -9.83 -9.83 -10.68
CA ARG A 40 -8.53 -10.42 -10.37
C ARG A 40 -8.28 -10.45 -8.86
N GLN A 41 -7.63 -11.49 -8.37
CA GLN A 41 -7.19 -11.57 -6.98
C GLN A 41 -5.85 -10.87 -6.79
N ILE A 42 -5.73 -10.08 -5.71
CA ILE A 42 -4.47 -9.48 -5.25
C ILE A 42 -4.10 -10.13 -3.93
N ASN A 43 -2.96 -10.80 -3.89
CA ASN A 43 -2.35 -11.31 -2.65
C ASN A 43 -1.05 -10.59 -2.32
N GLU A 44 -0.33 -10.15 -3.35
CA GLU A 44 0.97 -9.52 -3.22
C GLU A 44 1.18 -8.53 -4.37
N LEU A 45 1.84 -7.42 -4.07
CA LEU A 45 2.32 -6.44 -5.03
C LEU A 45 3.78 -6.13 -4.75
N ALA A 46 4.53 -5.80 -5.78
CA ALA A 46 5.92 -5.41 -5.64
C ALA A 46 6.28 -4.33 -6.66
N GLY A 47 7.27 -3.54 -6.32
CA GLY A 47 7.78 -2.52 -7.22
C GLY A 47 9.21 -2.15 -6.90
N GLN A 48 9.87 -1.59 -7.92
CA GLN A 48 11.24 -1.14 -7.84
C GLN A 48 11.36 0.22 -8.51
N THR A 49 12.12 1.13 -7.91
CA THR A 49 12.41 2.43 -8.50
C THR A 49 13.74 2.96 -7.98
N ASN A 50 14.23 4.03 -8.58
CA ASN A 50 15.42 4.74 -8.12
C ASN A 50 15.07 6.21 -7.94
N LEU A 51 15.39 6.78 -6.78
CA LEU A 51 15.20 8.20 -6.50
C LEU A 51 16.44 8.76 -5.83
N MET A 52 17.03 9.80 -6.43
CA MET A 52 18.22 10.47 -5.89
C MET A 52 19.36 9.48 -5.56
N GLU A 53 19.64 8.52 -6.45
CA GLU A 53 20.65 7.44 -6.27
C GLU A 53 20.31 6.39 -5.20
N VAL A 54 19.16 6.50 -4.53
CA VAL A 54 18.68 5.47 -3.61
C VAL A 54 17.89 4.45 -4.43
N ALA A 55 18.37 3.21 -4.42
CA ALA A 55 17.64 2.09 -4.99
C ALA A 55 16.54 1.65 -4.01
N ILE A 56 15.31 1.61 -4.51
CA ILE A 56 14.10 1.42 -3.75
C ILE A 56 13.44 0.14 -4.25
N ASN A 57 13.24 -0.81 -3.35
CA ASN A 57 12.49 -2.03 -3.61
C ASN A 57 11.40 -2.15 -2.55
N TRP A 58 10.18 -2.47 -2.96
CA TRP A 58 9.09 -2.66 -2.02
C TRP A 58 8.25 -3.87 -2.39
N GLN A 59 7.63 -4.44 -1.36
CA GLN A 59 6.71 -5.57 -1.45
C GLN A 59 5.55 -5.28 -0.50
N ALA A 60 4.33 -5.47 -0.95
CA ALA A 60 3.10 -5.31 -0.19
C ALA A 60 2.34 -6.62 -0.20
N VAL A 61 2.15 -7.24 0.96
CA VAL A 61 1.38 -8.48 1.09
C VAL A 61 0.03 -8.14 1.68
N LEU A 62 -1.05 -8.62 1.06
CA LEU A 62 -2.40 -8.43 1.58
C LEU A 62 -2.52 -9.18 2.92
N PHE A 63 -2.77 -8.43 3.98
CA PHE A 63 -2.93 -8.96 5.33
C PHE A 63 -4.41 -9.22 5.65
N GLU A 64 -5.29 -8.30 5.26
CA GLU A 64 -6.70 -8.35 5.63
C GLU A 64 -7.57 -7.65 4.56
N ARG A 65 -8.74 -8.23 4.30
CA ARG A 65 -9.79 -7.63 3.47
C ARG A 65 -11.07 -7.51 4.29
N GLY A 66 -11.69 -6.33 4.29
CA GLY A 66 -12.81 -6.01 5.17
C GLY A 66 -14.00 -5.36 4.46
N SER A 67 -15.18 -5.66 4.97
CA SER A 67 -16.43 -5.01 4.59
C SER A 67 -16.65 -3.72 5.37
N PRO A 68 -17.34 -2.74 4.77
CA PRO A 68 -17.81 -1.60 5.54
C PRO A 68 -18.89 -2.03 6.53
N PRO A 69 -19.14 -1.22 7.58
CA PRO A 69 -20.23 -1.47 8.51
C PRO A 69 -21.56 -1.59 7.79
N ARG A 70 -22.47 -2.40 8.34
CA ARG A 70 -23.87 -2.49 7.92
C ARG A 70 -24.52 -1.11 7.97
N ARG A 71 -25.36 -0.83 6.97
CA ARG A 71 -26.13 0.41 6.86
C ARG A 71 -27.50 0.10 6.28
N TYR A 72 -28.47 0.93 6.63
CA TYR A 72 -29.79 0.89 6.01
C TYR A 72 -29.69 1.26 4.53
N ASP A 73 -30.22 0.41 3.66
CA ASP A 73 -30.34 0.64 2.23
C ASP A 73 -31.81 0.88 1.87
N GLU A 74 -32.10 2.09 1.40
CA GLU A 74 -33.45 2.55 1.07
C GLU A 74 -34.08 1.75 -0.08
N ASN A 75 -33.28 1.16 -0.98
CA ASN A 75 -33.81 0.42 -2.12
C ASN A 75 -34.42 -0.92 -1.71
N ILE A 76 -33.89 -1.54 -0.66
CA ILE A 76 -34.39 -2.82 -0.12
C ILE A 76 -35.21 -2.63 1.16
N GLY A 77 -35.21 -1.42 1.75
CA GLY A 77 -35.95 -1.10 2.96
C GLY A 77 -35.45 -1.83 4.20
N ALA A 78 -34.17 -2.18 4.25
CA ALA A 78 -33.57 -2.98 5.32
C ALA A 78 -32.08 -2.65 5.53
N GLU A 79 -31.51 -3.13 6.63
CA GLU A 79 -30.04 -3.13 6.79
C GLU A 79 -29.40 -4.10 5.81
N ALA A 80 -28.40 -3.61 5.08
CA ALA A 80 -27.64 -4.38 4.10
C ALA A 80 -26.22 -4.67 4.61
N ASP A 81 -25.76 -5.89 4.32
CA ASP A 81 -24.34 -6.22 4.28
C ASP A 81 -23.73 -5.80 2.94
N PHE A 82 -22.45 -5.46 2.96
CA PHE A 82 -21.73 -4.99 1.78
C PHE A 82 -20.52 -5.86 1.50
N GLU A 83 -20.16 -5.97 0.23
CA GLU A 83 -18.98 -6.69 -0.19
C GLU A 83 -17.69 -6.06 0.39
N PRO A 84 -16.66 -6.87 0.68
CA PRO A 84 -15.40 -6.36 1.18
C PRO A 84 -14.74 -5.40 0.19
N ARG A 85 -14.47 -4.17 0.65
CA ARG A 85 -13.87 -3.10 -0.17
C ARG A 85 -12.63 -2.47 0.44
N PHE A 86 -12.31 -2.77 1.69
CA PHE A 86 -11.11 -2.28 2.37
C PHE A 86 -10.03 -3.34 2.30
N PHE A 87 -8.82 -2.92 1.95
CA PHE A 87 -7.65 -3.77 1.80
C PHE A 87 -6.54 -3.22 2.67
N LYS A 88 -5.98 -4.07 3.52
CA LYS A 88 -4.90 -3.73 4.43
C LYS A 88 -3.66 -4.53 4.03
N PHE A 89 -2.61 -3.82 3.65
CA PHE A 89 -1.36 -4.41 3.20
C PHE A 89 -0.27 -4.23 4.24
N GLN A 90 0.58 -5.25 4.40
CA GLN A 90 1.85 -5.11 5.07
C GLN A 90 2.91 -4.79 4.02
N VAL A 91 3.43 -3.57 4.04
CA VAL A 91 4.47 -3.11 3.13
C VAL A 91 5.84 -3.27 3.77
N THR A 92 6.76 -3.92 3.06
CA THR A 92 8.19 -3.93 3.36
C THR A 92 8.91 -3.10 2.30
N LEU A 93 9.52 -2.01 2.74
CA LEU A 93 10.32 -1.10 1.93
C LEU A 93 11.80 -1.32 2.22
N ARG A 94 12.61 -1.50 1.18
CA ARG A 94 14.06 -1.63 1.25
C ARG A 94 14.73 -0.54 0.43
N LEU A 95 15.48 0.32 1.11
CA LEU A 95 16.31 1.37 0.53
C LEU A 95 17.75 0.91 0.50
N THR A 96 18.45 1.13 -0.62
CA THR A 96 19.86 0.81 -0.77
C THR A 96 20.60 2.00 -1.37
N LEU A 97 21.68 2.43 -0.71
CA LEU A 97 22.57 3.49 -1.20
C LEU A 97 24.02 3.07 -0.95
N ASN A 98 24.79 2.93 -2.02
CA ASN A 98 26.16 2.38 -1.99
C ASN A 98 26.19 0.99 -1.31
N LYS A 99 26.96 0.84 -0.21
CA LYS A 99 27.09 -0.41 0.56
C LYS A 99 26.12 -0.52 1.74
N ARG A 100 25.10 0.36 1.81
CA ARG A 100 24.15 0.40 2.91
C ARG A 100 22.76 0.06 2.43
N ALA A 101 22.07 -0.74 3.25
CA ALA A 101 20.67 -1.03 3.08
C ALA A 101 19.94 -0.67 4.38
N GLN A 102 18.71 -0.19 4.23
CA GLN A 102 17.79 0.05 5.34
C GLN A 102 16.42 -0.48 4.95
N SER A 103 15.75 -1.09 5.91
CA SER A 103 14.41 -1.66 5.70
C SER A 103 13.42 -1.06 6.68
N PHE A 104 12.21 -0.85 6.19
CA PHE A 104 11.08 -0.34 6.95
C PHE A 104 9.87 -1.21 6.66
N THR A 105 9.05 -1.41 7.68
CA THR A 105 7.82 -2.18 7.56
C THR A 105 6.69 -1.33 8.11
N TYR A 106 5.63 -1.16 7.32
CA TYR A 106 4.48 -0.35 7.68
C TYR A 106 3.21 -0.89 7.04
N THR A 107 2.06 -0.43 7.51
CA THR A 107 0.75 -0.84 6.98
C THR A 107 0.24 0.20 5.99
N GLU A 108 -0.27 -0.27 4.86
CA GLU A 108 -1.01 0.56 3.91
C GLU A 108 -2.48 0.19 3.85
N LEU A 109 -3.33 1.20 3.67
CA LEU A 109 -4.76 1.05 3.47
C LEU A 109 -5.11 1.48 2.05
N ALA A 110 -5.82 0.61 1.36
CA ALA A 110 -6.41 0.89 0.06
C ALA A 110 -7.88 0.47 0.06
N TRP A 111 -8.68 1.08 -0.80
CA TRP A 111 -10.09 0.70 -0.89
C TRP A 111 -10.66 0.84 -2.29
N PHE A 112 -11.51 -0.11 -2.65
CA PHE A 112 -12.30 -0.01 -3.87
C PHE A 112 -13.38 1.07 -3.70
N LYS A 113 -13.56 1.93 -4.71
CA LYS A 113 -14.43 3.12 -4.59
C LYS A 113 -15.93 2.81 -4.63
N GLN A 114 -16.34 1.73 -5.28
CA GLN A 114 -17.76 1.40 -5.40
C GLN A 114 -18.21 0.59 -4.18
N LEU A 115 -19.40 0.92 -3.68
CA LEU A 115 -20.08 0.14 -2.66
C LEU A 115 -21.00 -0.86 -3.36
N LYS A 116 -20.83 -2.15 -3.06
CA LYS A 116 -21.66 -3.22 -3.60
C LYS A 116 -22.36 -3.91 -2.44
N VAL A 117 -23.67 -4.08 -2.55
CA VAL A 117 -24.46 -4.86 -1.59
C VAL A 117 -24.08 -6.32 -1.77
N ALA A 118 -23.80 -7.02 -0.67
CA ALA A 118 -23.50 -8.44 -0.73
C ALA A 118 -24.76 -9.21 -1.16
N GLN A 119 -24.66 -9.97 -2.26
CA GLN A 119 -25.74 -10.86 -2.66
C GLN A 119 -25.72 -12.09 -1.74
N SER A 120 -26.79 -12.25 -0.94
CA SER A 120 -27.05 -13.38 -0.07
C SER A 120 -27.53 -14.60 -0.83
#